data_AF-A5ZV66-F1
#
_entry.id   AF-A5ZV66-F1
#
_cell.length_a   1.000
_cell.length_b   1.000
_cell.length_c   1.000
_cell.angle_alpha   90.00
_cell.angle_beta   90.00
_cell.angle_gamma   90.00
#
_symmetry.space_group_name_H-M   'P 1'
#
loop_
_entity.id
_entity.type
_entity.pdbx_description
1 polymer ?
#
loop_
_entity_poly.entity_id
_entity_poly.type
_entity_poly.pdbx_seq_one_letter_code
_entity_poly.pdbx_strand_id
1 'polypeptide(L)'
;MKYKKRNVRWMLVVYDLLVYELSAVLLLGLYGGNDKLSISGMMQQMVLALLCVFSIRLIGNVYGQIWRYGGIQCYIRLLYTDAIAFFVYLILELILPVEKITFARMLCLSSINLLGALALRMMYRYAYKCSNKETNQGRFLASLLYIYSAE
;
A
#
# COMPACT_ATOMS: atom_id res chain seq x y z
N MET A 1 -7.54 -1.28 -31.71
CA MET A 1 -7.34 -1.53 -30.26
C MET A 1 -8.21 -0.55 -29.48
N LYS A 2 -9.24 -1.02 -28.76
CA LYS A 2 -10.08 -0.14 -27.93
C LYS A 2 -9.29 0.27 -26.67
N TYR A 3 -8.96 1.56 -26.55
CA TYR A 3 -8.42 2.12 -25.31
C TYR A 3 -9.44 1.91 -24.18
N LYS A 4 -9.20 0.91 -23.32
CA LYS A 4 -9.99 0.69 -22.12
C LYS A 4 -9.70 1.85 -21.17
N LYS A 5 -10.65 2.77 -21.00
CA LYS A 5 -10.55 3.87 -20.02
C LYS A 5 -10.12 3.29 -18.67
N ARG A 6 -8.91 3.63 -18.22
CA ARG A 6 -8.43 3.33 -16.87
C ARG A 6 -9.09 4.31 -15.92
N ASN A 7 -10.23 3.91 -15.35
CA ASN A 7 -10.84 4.67 -14.27
C ASN A 7 -10.09 4.37 -12.98
N VAL A 8 -9.15 5.25 -12.64
CA VAL A 8 -8.40 5.20 -11.37
C VAL A 8 -9.33 5.68 -10.26
N ARG A 9 -9.50 4.86 -9.22
CA ARG A 9 -10.25 5.23 -8.02
C ARG A 9 -9.29 5.86 -7.03
N TRP A 10 -9.19 7.18 -7.06
CA TRP A 10 -8.26 7.98 -6.25
C TRP A 10 -8.37 7.71 -4.74
N MET A 11 -9.56 7.45 -4.24
CA MET A 11 -9.78 7.09 -2.84
C MET A 11 -9.01 5.83 -2.40
N LEU A 12 -8.86 4.84 -3.30
CA LEU A 12 -8.05 3.64 -3.01
C LEU A 12 -6.55 3.96 -2.96
N VAL A 13 -6.11 4.95 -3.74
CA VAL A 13 -4.72 5.45 -3.72
C VAL A 13 -4.46 6.13 -2.38
N VAL A 14 -5.38 6.97 -1.90
CA VAL A 14 -5.27 7.66 -0.60
C VAL A 14 -5.15 6.65 0.54
N TYR A 15 -5.96 5.59 0.54
CA TYR A 15 -5.86 4.56 1.58
C TYR A 15 -4.53 3.82 1.56
N ASP A 16 -4.04 3.43 0.39
CA ASP A 16 -2.72 2.82 0.27
C ASP A 16 -1.61 3.79 0.71
N LEU A 17 -1.78 5.10 0.48
CA LEU A 17 -0.84 6.14 0.90
C LEU A 17 -0.80 6.26 2.43
N LEU A 18 -1.94 6.22 3.10
CA LEU A 18 -2.01 6.19 4.57
C LEU A 18 -1.34 4.93 5.15
N VAL A 19 -1.55 3.78 4.52
CA VAL A 19 -0.87 2.52 4.92
C VAL A 19 0.64 2.64 4.73
N TYR A 20 1.07 3.21 3.59
CA TYR A 20 2.47 3.43 3.31
C TYR A 20 3.11 4.36 4.34
N GLU A 21 2.48 5.49 4.64
CA GLU A 21 2.94 6.46 5.64
C GLU A 21 3.12 5.79 7.01
N LEU A 22 2.12 5.01 7.44
CA LEU A 22 2.17 4.27 8.70
C LEU A 22 3.31 3.24 8.71
N SER A 23 3.52 2.53 7.59
CA SER A 23 4.62 1.57 7.45
C SER A 23 6.00 2.23 7.46
N ALA A 24 6.13 3.40 6.84
CA ALA A 24 7.34 4.19 6.79
C ALA A 24 7.69 4.77 8.17
N VAL A 25 6.72 5.37 8.88
CA VAL A 25 6.92 5.87 10.25
C VAL A 25 7.32 4.75 11.20
N LEU A 26 6.67 3.58 11.09
CA LEU A 26 6.98 2.42 11.94
C LEU A 26 8.40 1.90 11.69
N LEU A 27 8.85 1.78 10.44
CA LEU A 27 10.13 1.16 10.12
C LEU A 27 11.32 2.13 10.02
N LEU A 28 11.10 3.35 9.57
CA LEU A 28 12.17 4.35 9.43
C LEU A 28 12.20 5.31 10.62
N GLY A 29 11.05 5.60 11.23
CA GLY A 29 10.95 6.49 12.40
C GLY A 29 11.18 5.76 13.72
N LEU A 30 10.43 4.69 13.99
CA LEU A 30 10.49 3.96 15.26
C LEU A 30 11.56 2.87 15.27
N TYR A 31 11.70 2.13 14.17
CA TYR A 31 12.71 1.07 14.03
C TYR A 31 14.07 1.63 13.58
N GLY A 32 14.60 2.55 14.38
CA GLY A 32 15.98 3.05 14.25
C GLY A 32 17.00 2.01 14.74
N GLY A 33 17.20 0.92 14.01
CA GLY A 33 18.29 -0.02 14.30
C GLY A 33 19.69 0.62 14.13
N ASN A 34 20.76 -0.18 14.22
CA ASN A 34 22.17 0.26 14.30
C ASN A 34 22.65 1.32 13.30
N ASP A 35 22.07 1.42 12.10
CA ASP A 35 22.41 2.48 11.14
C ASP A 35 21.53 3.71 11.40
N LYS A 36 22.14 4.73 12.03
CA LYS A 36 21.57 6.07 12.14
C LYS A 36 21.61 6.72 10.76
N LEU A 37 20.58 6.48 9.94
CA LEU A 37 20.37 7.30 8.75
C LEU A 37 20.14 8.74 9.19
N SER A 38 20.66 9.68 8.41
CA SER A 38 20.32 11.08 8.59
C SER A 38 18.82 11.26 8.32
N ILE A 39 18.20 12.28 8.92
CA ILE A 39 16.82 12.67 8.62
C ILE A 39 16.66 12.92 7.11
N SER A 40 17.71 13.44 6.45
CA SER A 40 17.74 13.59 4.98
C SER A 40 17.66 12.26 4.24
N GLY A 41 18.45 11.25 4.66
CA GLY A 41 18.45 9.93 4.04
C GLY A 41 17.14 9.17 4.24
N MET A 42 16.56 9.26 5.44
CA MET A 42 15.22 8.71 5.71
C MET A 42 14.17 9.28 4.75
N MET A 43 14.15 10.61 4.58
CA MET A 43 13.19 11.27 3.69
C MET A 43 13.43 10.90 2.22
N GLN A 44 14.69 10.81 1.78
CA GLN A 44 15.01 10.36 0.42
C GLN A 44 14.51 8.94 0.15
N GLN A 45 14.73 8.02 1.09
CA GLN A 45 14.35 6.62 0.95
C GLN A 45 12.83 6.43 1.01
N MET A 46 12.16 7.20 1.87
CA MET A 46 10.70 7.25 1.91
C MET A 46 10.11 7.74 0.57
N VAL A 47 10.61 8.86 0.05
CA VAL A 47 10.13 9.39 -1.24
C VAL A 47 10.44 8.43 -2.38
N LEU A 48 11.62 7.82 -2.41
CA LEU A 48 12.02 6.88 -3.46
C LEU A 48 11.14 5.62 -3.45
N ALA A 49 10.92 5.01 -2.29
CA ALA A 49 10.06 3.84 -2.14
C ALA A 49 8.60 4.16 -2.52
N LEU A 50 8.09 5.32 -2.10
CA LEU A 50 6.75 5.79 -2.47
C LEU A 50 6.62 5.90 -3.99
N LEU A 51 7.55 6.60 -4.64
CA LEU A 51 7.51 6.79 -6.09
C LEU A 51 7.57 5.46 -6.85
N CYS A 52 8.42 4.52 -6.43
CA CYS A 52 8.51 3.20 -7.06
C CYS A 52 7.20 2.41 -6.92
N VAL A 53 6.72 2.27 -5.68
CA VAL A 53 5.53 1.46 -5.38
C VAL A 53 4.29 2.02 -6.05
N PHE A 54 4.01 3.33 -5.89
CA PHE A 54 2.78 3.92 -6.41
C PHE A 54 2.79 4.00 -7.94
N SER A 55 3.93 4.31 -8.57
CA SER A 55 4.04 4.33 -10.03
C SER A 55 3.73 2.96 -10.64
N ILE A 56 4.28 1.89 -10.06
CA ILE A 56 4.09 0.53 -10.57
C ILE A 56 2.68 0.01 -10.26
N ARG A 57 2.10 0.32 -9.09
CA ARG A 57 0.69 0.01 -8.78
C ARG A 57 -0.27 0.73 -9.71
N LEU A 58 0.02 1.98 -10.07
CA LEU A 58 -0.74 2.71 -11.08
C LEU A 58 -0.62 1.97 -12.42
N ILE A 59 0.59 1.78 -12.96
CA ILE A 59 0.85 1.11 -14.25
C ILE A 59 0.15 -0.26 -14.32
N GLY A 60 0.29 -1.07 -13.26
CA GLY A 60 -0.33 -2.38 -13.13
C GLY A 60 -1.85 -2.36 -12.98
N ASN A 61 -2.49 -1.19 -12.97
CA ASN A 61 -3.93 -1.00 -12.85
C ASN A 61 -4.52 -1.68 -11.60
N VAL A 62 -3.82 -1.56 -10.48
CA VAL A 62 -4.28 -2.05 -9.17
C VAL A 62 -5.54 -1.29 -8.72
N TYR A 63 -5.58 0.02 -8.97
CA TYR A 63 -6.66 0.91 -8.54
C TYR A 63 -7.88 0.95 -9.47
N GLY A 64 -7.91 0.10 -10.51
CA GLY A 64 -9.02 0.03 -11.46
C GLY A 64 -10.23 -0.78 -10.97
N GLN A 65 -10.07 -1.57 -9.90
CA GLN A 65 -11.12 -2.43 -9.34
C GLN A 65 -11.42 -2.05 -7.88
N ILE A 66 -12.71 -2.01 -7.52
CA ILE A 66 -13.13 -1.85 -6.12
C ILE A 66 -12.79 -3.12 -5.36
N TRP A 67 -12.29 -2.97 -4.14
CA TRP A 67 -12.03 -4.08 -3.23
C TRP A 67 -13.25 -4.98 -3.01
N ARG A 68 -14.46 -4.41 -3.00
CA ARG A 68 -15.74 -5.15 -2.91
C ARG A 68 -15.89 -6.23 -3.99
N TYR A 69 -15.51 -5.91 -5.22
CA TYR A 69 -15.61 -6.81 -6.38
C TYR A 69 -14.25 -7.40 -6.78
N GLY A 70 -13.21 -7.09 -6.02
CA GLY A 70 -11.88 -7.64 -6.18
C GLY A 70 -11.90 -9.13 -5.82
N GLY A 71 -11.99 -9.98 -6.83
CA GLY A 71 -11.69 -11.40 -6.68
C GLY A 71 -10.22 -11.64 -6.35
N ILE A 72 -9.81 -12.91 -6.35
CA ILE A 72 -8.42 -13.30 -6.07
C ILE A 72 -7.40 -12.58 -6.98
N GLN A 73 -7.80 -12.28 -8.22
CA GLN A 73 -6.98 -11.60 -9.23
C GLN A 73 -6.54 -10.19 -8.81
N CYS A 74 -7.33 -9.46 -8.02
CA CYS A 74 -6.96 -8.13 -7.53
C CYS A 74 -5.78 -8.22 -6.54
N TYR A 75 -5.79 -9.22 -5.66
CA TYR A 75 -4.71 -9.47 -4.70
C TYR A 75 -3.44 -9.96 -5.39
N ILE A 76 -3.57 -10.90 -6.34
CA ILE A 76 -2.42 -11.40 -7.12
C ILE A 76 -1.77 -10.26 -7.92
N ARG A 77 -2.58 -9.39 -8.52
CA ARG A 77 -2.08 -8.20 -9.23
C ARG A 77 -1.30 -7.27 -8.30
N LEU A 78 -1.83 -7.00 -7.10
CA LEU A 78 -1.15 -6.18 -6.09
C LEU A 78 0.20 -6.81 -5.71
N LEU A 79 0.22 -8.10 -5.35
CA LEU A 79 1.43 -8.86 -5.02
C LEU A 79 2.48 -8.76 -6.13
N TYR A 80 2.07 -9.01 -7.37
CA TYR A 80 2.97 -8.97 -8.53
C TYR A 80 3.52 -7.56 -8.77
N THR A 81 2.67 -6.53 -8.70
CA THR A 81 3.13 -5.14 -8.87
C THR A 81 4.06 -4.69 -7.76
N ASP A 82 3.82 -5.11 -6.51
CA ASP A 82 4.70 -4.76 -5.38
C ASP A 82 6.03 -5.49 -5.46
N ALA A 83 6.04 -6.75 -5.91
CA ALA A 83 7.28 -7.49 -6.16
C ALA A 83 8.14 -6.79 -7.23
N ILE A 84 7.55 -6.37 -8.35
CA ILE A 84 8.26 -5.58 -9.37
C ILE A 84 8.75 -4.26 -8.77
N ALA A 85 7.92 -3.58 -7.98
CA ALA A 85 8.31 -2.33 -7.34
C ALA A 85 9.48 -2.46 -6.38
N PHE A 86 9.55 -3.56 -5.65
CA PHE A 86 10.69 -3.87 -4.80
C PHE A 86 11.99 -4.03 -5.60
N PHE A 87 11.97 -4.78 -6.71
CA PHE A 87 13.15 -4.91 -7.57
C PHE A 87 13.56 -3.59 -8.23
N VAL A 88 12.60 -2.79 -8.68
CA VAL A 88 12.88 -1.46 -9.25
C VAL A 88 13.48 -0.54 -8.18
N TYR A 89 12.95 -0.57 -6.96
CA TYR A 89 13.46 0.20 -5.84
C TYR A 89 14.90 -0.21 -5.47
N LEU A 90 15.19 -1.53 -5.42
CA LEU A 90 16.55 -2.04 -5.24
C LEU A 90 17.53 -1.54 -6.31
N ILE A 91 17.14 -1.63 -7.59
CA ILE A 91 18.01 -1.20 -8.70
C ILE A 91 18.24 0.31 -8.64
N LEU A 92 17.20 1.10 -8.36
CA LEU A 92 17.31 2.55 -8.24
C LEU A 92 18.17 2.98 -7.05
N GLU A 93 18.06 2.32 -5.90
CA GLU A 93 18.94 2.57 -4.76
C GLU A 93 20.41 2.26 -5.06
N LEU A 94 20.69 1.26 -5.91
CA LEU A 94 22.05 0.92 -6.32
C LEU A 94 22.67 1.95 -7.28
N ILE A 95 21.85 2.57 -8.13
CA ILE A 95 22.29 3.54 -9.15
C ILE A 95 22.35 4.96 -8.58
N LEU A 96 21.37 5.34 -7.76
CA LEU A 96 21.26 6.70 -7.23
C LEU A 96 22.21 6.91 -6.04
N PRO A 97 22.86 8.08 -5.92
CA PRO A 97 23.69 8.42 -4.77
C PRO A 97 22.83 8.83 -3.56
N VAL A 98 21.96 7.92 -3.09
CA VAL A 98 21.14 8.07 -1.89
C VAL A 98 21.78 7.36 -0.69
N GLU A 99 21.45 7.80 0.53
CA GLU A 99 21.91 7.11 1.76
C GLU A 99 21.37 5.68 1.79
N LYS A 100 22.26 4.69 1.66
CA LYS A 100 21.85 3.28 1.54
C LYS A 100 21.23 2.77 2.82
N ILE A 101 20.14 2.02 2.69
CA ILE A 101 19.50 1.31 3.79
C ILE A 101 19.88 -0.17 3.69
N THR A 102 19.83 -0.88 4.82
CA THR A 102 20.06 -2.32 4.78
C THR A 102 19.00 -3.02 3.95
N PHE A 103 19.40 -4.01 3.15
CA PHE A 103 18.47 -4.83 2.36
C PHE A 103 17.30 -5.37 3.22
N ALA A 104 17.58 -5.76 4.46
CA ALA A 104 16.58 -6.21 5.42
C ALA A 104 15.51 -5.14 5.70
N ARG A 105 15.90 -3.88 5.96
CA ARG A 105 14.93 -2.78 6.17
C ARG A 105 14.12 -2.51 4.92
N MET A 106 14.74 -2.59 3.74
CA MET A 106 14.04 -2.37 2.47
C MET A 106 12.97 -3.43 2.25
N LEU A 107 13.33 -4.69 2.48
CA LEU A 107 12.42 -5.83 2.39
C LEU A 107 11.30 -5.72 3.42
N CYS A 108 11.61 -5.34 4.66
CA CYS A 108 10.62 -5.10 5.71
C CYS A 108 9.63 -4.00 5.31
N LEU A 109 10.10 -2.87 4.77
CA LEU A 109 9.24 -1.77 4.33
C LEU A 109 8.28 -2.22 3.24
N SER A 110 8.80 -2.88 2.21
CA SER A 110 7.96 -3.44 1.15
C SER A 110 6.94 -4.45 1.69
N SER A 111 7.38 -5.32 2.62
CA SER A 111 6.53 -6.39 3.16
C SER A 111 5.42 -5.87 4.06
N ILE A 112 5.71 -4.91 4.96
CA ILE A 112 4.71 -4.31 5.84
C ILE A 112 3.72 -3.47 5.03
N ASN A 113 4.21 -2.70 4.05
CA ASN A 113 3.33 -1.94 3.17
C ASN A 113 2.40 -2.85 2.35
N LEU A 114 2.92 -3.95 1.79
CA LEU A 114 2.13 -4.93 1.08
C LEU A 114 1.12 -5.64 1.99
N LEU A 115 1.55 -6.05 3.17
CA LEU A 115 0.71 -6.71 4.17
C LEU A 115 -0.41 -5.77 4.63
N GLY A 116 -0.10 -4.52 4.93
CA GLY A 116 -1.08 -3.51 5.31
C GLY A 116 -2.09 -3.25 4.20
N ALA A 117 -1.63 -3.16 2.94
CA ALA A 117 -2.49 -2.96 1.78
C ALA A 117 -3.43 -4.15 1.56
N LEU A 118 -2.94 -5.39 1.72
CA LEU A 118 -3.74 -6.61 1.63
C LEU A 118 -4.73 -6.72 2.79
N ALA A 119 -4.26 -6.50 4.02
CA ALA A 119 -5.07 -6.55 5.23
C ALA A 119 -6.22 -5.56 5.15
N LEU A 120 -5.96 -4.31 4.74
CA LEU A 120 -6.99 -3.30 4.56
C LEU A 120 -8.08 -3.74 3.56
N ARG A 121 -7.67 -4.31 2.42
CA ARG A 121 -8.61 -4.82 1.39
C ARG A 121 -9.44 -5.99 1.92
N MET A 122 -8.82 -6.93 2.63
CA MET A 122 -9.50 -8.09 3.20
C MET A 122 -10.47 -7.66 4.32
N MET A 123 -10.03 -6.77 5.20
CA MET A 123 -10.85 -6.20 6.28
C MET A 123 -12.05 -5.43 5.71
N TYR A 124 -11.86 -4.62 4.67
CA TYR A 124 -12.95 -3.93 4.01
C TYR A 124 -13.99 -4.90 3.44
N ARG A 125 -13.53 -5.96 2.75
CA ARG A 125 -14.44 -6.99 2.20
C ARG A 125 -15.16 -7.78 3.30
N TYR A 126 -14.46 -8.07 4.39
CA TYR A 126 -15.04 -8.73 5.56
C TYR A 126 -16.10 -7.86 6.23
N ALA A 127 -15.78 -6.60 6.51
CA ALA A 127 -16.72 -5.62 7.05
C ALA A 127 -17.96 -5.50 6.15
N TYR A 128 -17.78 -5.45 4.83
CA TYR A 128 -18.90 -5.40 3.89
C TYR A 128 -19.78 -6.66 3.95
N LYS A 129 -19.18 -7.85 4.07
CA LYS A 129 -19.92 -9.12 4.14
C LYS A 129 -20.65 -9.31 5.48
N CYS A 130 -20.07 -8.81 6.58
CA CYS A 130 -20.60 -8.94 7.94
C CYS A 130 -21.41 -7.73 8.40
N SER A 131 -21.50 -6.67 7.58
CA SER A 131 -22.35 -5.51 7.83
C SER A 131 -23.82 -5.92 7.73
N ASN A 132 -24.42 -6.17 8.90
CA ASN A 132 -25.84 -6.42 9.04
C ASN A 132 -26.41 -5.49 10.13
N LYS A 133 -27.57 -4.87 9.90
CA LYS A 133 -28.19 -3.95 10.87
C LYS A 133 -28.80 -4.69 12.08
N GLU A 134 -28.96 -6.00 11.97
CA GLU A 134 -29.58 -6.86 12.98
C GLU A 134 -28.68 -7.07 14.21
N THR A 135 -27.36 -7.24 14.04
CA THR A 135 -26.43 -7.54 15.14
C THR A 135 -25.58 -6.33 15.54
N ASN A 136 -25.25 -6.21 16.84
CA ASN A 136 -24.45 -5.09 17.36
C ASN A 136 -23.07 -4.96 16.67
N GLN A 137 -22.42 -6.09 16.37
CA GLN A 137 -21.18 -6.11 15.60
C GLN A 137 -21.39 -5.64 14.15
N GLY A 138 -22.49 -6.04 13.52
CA GLY A 138 -22.82 -5.61 12.16
C GLY A 138 -23.15 -4.13 12.05
N ARG A 139 -23.79 -3.52 13.07
CA ARG A 139 -24.03 -2.07 13.14
C ARG A 139 -22.73 -1.28 13.29
N PHE A 140 -21.80 -1.77 14.13
CA PHE A 140 -20.48 -1.15 14.28
C PHE A 140 -19.70 -1.20 12.97
N LEU A 141 -19.67 -2.35 12.29
CA LEU A 141 -19.03 -2.51 10.98
C LEU A 141 -19.71 -1.66 9.90
N ALA A 142 -21.04 -1.54 9.92
CA ALA A 142 -21.78 -0.67 9.00
C ALA A 142 -21.48 0.81 9.23
N SER A 143 -21.32 1.24 10.49
CA SER A 143 -20.95 2.61 10.83
C SER A 143 -19.50 2.93 10.43
N LEU A 144 -18.57 2.00 10.65
CA LEU A 144 -17.20 2.11 10.13
C LEU A 144 -17.22 2.20 8.60
N LEU A 145 -17.95 1.31 7.93
CA LEU A 145 -18.08 1.38 6.48
C LEU A 145 -18.66 2.70 6.03
N TYR A 146 -19.67 3.27 6.70
CA TYR A 146 -20.24 4.56 6.33
C TYR A 146 -19.22 5.72 6.43
N ILE A 147 -18.34 5.70 7.44
CA ILE A 147 -17.28 6.71 7.60
C ILE A 147 -16.20 6.55 6.51
N TYR A 148 -15.88 5.31 6.13
CA TYR A 148 -14.85 4.99 5.14
C TYR A 148 -15.40 4.80 3.71
N SER A 149 -16.70 4.76 3.52
CA SER A 149 -17.37 4.84 2.23
C SER A 149 -17.72 6.30 2.05
N ALA A 150 -16.75 7.08 1.57
CA ALA A 150 -17.05 8.35 0.96
C ALA A 150 -17.91 8.07 -0.29
N GLU A 151 -19.21 7.95 -0.05
CA GLU A 151 -20.26 8.39 -0.97
C GLU A 151 -20.42 9.90 -0.82
#